data_AF-A0A831TBB4-F1
#
_entry.id   AF-A0A831TBB4-F1
#
_cell.length_a   1.000
_cell.length_b   1.000
_cell.length_c   1.000
_cell.angle_alpha   90.00
_cell.angle_beta   90.00
_cell.angle_gamma   90.00
#
_symmetry.space_group_name_H-M   'P 1'
#
loop_
_entity.id
_entity.type
_entity.pdbx_description
1 polymer ?
#
loop_
_entity_poly.entity_id
_entity_poly.type
_entity_poly.pdbx_seq_one_letter_code
_entity_poly.pdbx_strand_id
1 'polypeptide(L)'
;MMARFFHHTRHDATVMHAQKQVPSPLPGRPAGFWNRVSAATIDLLFLYAALRGLEAILAKAGVYTPFESAYLLAGSLYAIAGLRFRGTTIGKYLCALRVQTVSHETIGVARAVLRETAGKAFCALPLFAGFIAAAGPAKRGWHDRIAGTAVFRHSEHYSHRTGMAAGLGAALLIAAMWIVDVTRLYLNVRPILPTGPHNSRYAGRDPKTLTEVSHIDEALHARYASWLNSHAKPATDFVIEQCRRYPVVIIGEKHWQRRPLVLLSELLPRLYHDSGVRCVAAEWLQAVDSPLIERLLQGDTFDWHRAIEIARHNSWKTWGWREYMYVLEAAWRLNRSLEPGQPKMRIVGLDLSIDLPSVALAGFGDDRIDAPFWERLRVVRLIRELPKMFLRDAFMAREVERQLLQPRQRGIVWVGASHSTVNCRSPRGESRGWGRMGFMLKMKYPRQVYQIALHGVFVSPARSNAPSMIDRFIEGVMPRGGSGWVGFEVLDSPFDSLRDSCASGFRYVTEMSLGDLACAYLFLGPDHG
;
A
#
# COMPACT_ATOMS: atom_id res chain seq x y z
N MET A 1 -2.55 -88.71 47.29
CA MET A 1 -3.15 -89.41 46.14
C MET A 1 -2.31 -89.07 44.92
N MET A 2 -1.50 -90.04 44.47
CA MET A 2 -0.66 -90.11 43.24
C MET A 2 0.39 -89.00 43.00
N ALA A 3 1.70 -89.28 43.18
CA ALA A 3 2.64 -89.90 42.22
C ALA A 3 2.98 -88.95 41.03
N ARG A 4 4.20 -88.67 40.56
CA ARG A 4 5.53 -89.30 40.63
C ARG A 4 6.53 -88.36 39.89
N PHE A 5 7.82 -88.44 40.25
CA PHE A 5 9.02 -88.48 39.39
C PHE A 5 9.55 -87.27 38.58
N PHE A 6 10.76 -86.85 38.98
CA PHE A 6 12.04 -86.78 38.24
C PHE A 6 12.32 -85.83 37.05
N HIS A 7 13.51 -85.22 37.21
CA HIS A 7 14.59 -84.95 36.23
C HIS A 7 14.73 -83.60 35.51
N HIS A 8 15.78 -82.89 35.95
CA HIS A 8 16.85 -82.23 35.19
C HIS A 8 16.61 -81.84 33.73
N THR A 9 16.72 -80.54 33.46
CA THR A 9 17.24 -80.01 32.19
C THR A 9 18.27 -78.91 32.45
N ARG A 10 19.37 -79.01 31.69
CA ARG A 10 20.58 -78.18 31.76
C ARG A 10 20.30 -76.74 31.32
N HIS A 11 20.97 -75.81 31.97
CA HIS A 11 21.24 -74.48 31.44
C HIS A 11 22.28 -74.57 30.32
N ASP A 12 21.90 -74.15 29.11
CA ASP A 12 22.83 -73.58 28.13
C ASP A 12 22.15 -72.33 27.56
N ALA A 13 22.62 -71.17 28.00
CA ALA A 13 22.15 -69.87 27.59
C ALA A 13 22.95 -69.39 26.36
N THR A 14 22.47 -69.71 25.16
CA THR A 14 22.93 -69.04 23.93
C THR A 14 21.99 -67.87 23.65
N VAL A 15 22.36 -66.68 24.12
CA VAL A 15 21.68 -65.43 23.81
C VAL A 15 21.96 -65.07 22.35
N MET A 16 21.08 -65.46 21.44
CA MET A 16 21.02 -64.85 20.11
C MET A 16 20.40 -63.46 20.23
N HIS A 17 21.23 -62.43 20.08
CA HIS A 17 20.75 -61.08 19.78
C HIS A 17 19.99 -61.10 18.45
N ALA A 18 18.67 -61.21 18.53
CA ALA A 18 17.79 -60.87 17.42
C ALA A 18 17.93 -59.36 17.16
N GLN A 19 18.80 -58.98 16.22
CA GLN A 19 18.72 -57.68 15.57
C GLN A 19 17.29 -57.53 15.06
N LYS A 20 16.53 -56.60 15.63
CA LYS A 20 15.31 -56.07 15.02
C LYS A 20 15.72 -55.50 13.65
N GLN A 21 15.61 -56.31 12.61
CA GLN A 21 15.61 -55.83 11.23
C GLN A 21 14.41 -54.89 11.11
N VAL A 22 14.70 -53.59 11.10
CA VAL A 22 13.78 -52.59 10.60
C VAL A 22 13.38 -53.04 9.19
N PRO A 23 12.09 -53.17 8.86
CA PRO A 23 11.68 -53.62 7.53
C PRO A 23 12.35 -52.72 6.50
N SER A 24 13.07 -53.32 5.56
CA SER A 24 13.58 -52.61 4.40
C SER A 24 12.39 -51.92 3.73
N PRO A 25 12.46 -50.60 3.44
CA PRO A 25 11.37 -49.96 2.72
C PRO A 25 11.23 -50.69 1.39
N LEU A 26 10.02 -51.12 1.02
CA LEU A 26 9.70 -51.55 -0.34
C LEU A 26 10.37 -50.55 -1.31
N PRO A 27 11.03 -51.01 -2.41
CA PRO A 27 11.66 -50.12 -3.36
C PRO A 27 10.58 -49.19 -3.93
N GLY A 28 10.46 -48.02 -3.30
CA GLY A 28 9.31 -47.16 -3.50
C GLY A 28 9.33 -46.68 -4.93
N ARG A 29 8.19 -46.76 -5.63
CA ARG A 29 8.10 -46.22 -6.99
C ARG A 29 8.51 -44.73 -6.99
N PRO A 30 9.35 -44.28 -7.95
CA PRO A 30 9.71 -42.87 -8.04
C PRO A 30 8.47 -41.96 -8.15
N ALA A 31 8.46 -40.88 -7.37
CA ALA A 31 7.40 -39.90 -7.38
C ALA A 31 7.60 -38.90 -8.53
N GLY A 32 6.58 -38.73 -9.37
CA GLY A 32 6.61 -37.79 -10.48
C GLY A 32 6.42 -36.33 -10.07
N PHE A 33 6.53 -35.45 -11.06
CA PHE A 33 6.47 -34.00 -10.91
C PHE A 33 5.30 -33.49 -10.06
N TRP A 34 4.06 -33.81 -10.42
CA TRP A 34 2.87 -33.29 -9.74
C TRP A 34 2.70 -33.75 -8.29
N ASN A 35 3.14 -34.96 -7.92
CA ASN A 35 3.18 -35.38 -6.52
C ASN A 35 4.09 -34.44 -5.71
N ARG A 36 5.20 -34.03 -6.31
CA ARG A 36 6.18 -33.13 -5.68
C ARG A 36 5.66 -31.69 -5.64
N VAL A 37 4.98 -31.23 -6.68
CA VAL A 37 4.30 -29.93 -6.70
C VAL A 37 3.25 -29.86 -5.59
N SER A 38 2.46 -30.91 -5.42
CA SER A 38 1.45 -31.00 -4.36
C SER A 38 2.08 -30.91 -2.97
N ALA A 39 3.09 -31.73 -2.71
CA ALA A 39 3.85 -31.71 -1.46
C ALA A 39 4.51 -30.34 -1.20
N ALA A 40 5.14 -29.75 -2.23
CA ALA A 40 5.76 -28.44 -2.13
C ALA A 40 4.74 -27.34 -1.87
N THR A 41 3.55 -27.41 -2.48
CA THR A 41 2.46 -26.45 -2.22
C THR A 41 2.06 -26.49 -0.76
N ILE A 42 1.81 -27.69 -0.21
CA ILE A 42 1.46 -27.85 1.22
C ILE A 42 2.58 -27.30 2.12
N ASP A 43 3.85 -27.63 1.83
CA ASP A 43 5.00 -27.12 2.58
C ASP A 43 5.09 -25.58 2.55
N LEU A 44 4.92 -24.98 1.38
CA LEU A 44 4.95 -23.53 1.20
C LEU A 44 3.83 -22.85 1.99
N LEU A 45 2.61 -23.38 1.93
CA LEU A 45 1.48 -22.81 2.66
C LEU A 45 1.62 -22.95 4.18
N PHE A 46 2.10 -24.09 4.66
CA PHE A 46 2.41 -24.30 6.07
C PHE A 46 3.44 -23.29 6.57
N LEU A 47 4.56 -23.15 5.85
CA LEU A 47 5.62 -22.19 6.19
C LEU A 47 5.10 -20.76 6.13
N TYR A 48 4.25 -20.44 5.15
CA TYR A 48 3.70 -19.10 4.99
C TYR A 48 2.83 -18.75 6.19
N ALA A 49 1.89 -19.62 6.55
CA ALA A 49 1.03 -19.43 7.71
C ALA A 49 1.83 -19.30 9.01
N ALA A 50 2.81 -20.19 9.24
CA ALA A 50 3.64 -20.17 10.44
C ALA A 50 4.45 -18.87 10.57
N LEU A 51 5.12 -18.46 9.50
CA LEU A 51 5.93 -17.23 9.52
C LEU A 51 5.08 -15.97 9.59
N ARG A 52 3.87 -15.95 9.02
CA ARG A 52 2.95 -14.82 9.15
C ARG A 52 2.43 -14.68 10.58
N GLY A 53 2.15 -15.80 11.25
CA GLY A 53 1.83 -15.81 12.68
C GLY A 53 2.97 -15.25 13.52
N LEU A 54 4.20 -15.70 13.25
CA LEU A 54 5.39 -15.20 13.93
C LEU A 54 5.63 -13.71 13.67
N GLU A 55 5.56 -13.27 12.41
CA GLU A 55 5.70 -11.87 12.01
C GLU A 55 4.65 -10.99 12.72
N ALA A 56 3.39 -11.44 12.82
CA ALA A 56 2.35 -10.70 13.53
C ALA A 56 2.63 -10.56 15.03
N ILE A 57 3.22 -11.58 15.66
CA ILE A 57 3.66 -11.54 17.07
C ILE A 57 4.86 -10.59 17.24
N LEU A 58 5.86 -10.72 16.38
CA LEU A 58 7.08 -9.89 16.39
C LEU A 58 6.77 -8.41 16.10
N ALA A 59 5.84 -8.13 15.18
CA ALA A 59 5.39 -6.79 14.86
C ALA A 59 4.74 -6.10 16.07
N LYS A 60 3.96 -6.84 16.88
CA LYS A 60 3.40 -6.31 18.15
C LYS A 60 4.49 -5.96 19.16
N ALA A 61 5.64 -6.62 19.09
CA ALA A 61 6.82 -6.31 19.90
C ALA A 61 7.74 -5.25 19.24
N GLY A 62 7.34 -4.65 18.11
CA GLY A 62 8.12 -3.65 17.39
C GLY A 62 9.30 -4.20 16.58
N VAL A 63 9.38 -5.52 16.38
CA VAL A 63 10.48 -6.17 15.64
C VAL A 63 10.12 -6.29 14.16
N TYR A 64 10.91 -5.62 13.31
CA TYR A 64 10.79 -5.74 11.86
C TYR A 64 11.37 -7.08 11.38
N THR A 65 10.62 -7.79 10.54
CA THR A 65 11.06 -9.04 9.93
C THR A 65 11.02 -8.90 8.40
N PRO A 66 12.13 -9.09 7.69
CA PRO A 66 12.13 -9.14 6.22
C PRO A 66 11.47 -10.45 5.76
N PHE A 67 10.14 -10.45 5.64
CA PHE A 67 9.32 -11.66 5.46
C PHE A 67 9.82 -12.57 4.34
N GLU A 68 10.20 -12.03 3.18
CA GLU A 68 10.65 -12.79 2.02
C GLU A 68 11.97 -13.51 2.28
N SER A 69 12.95 -12.81 2.85
CA SER A 69 14.26 -13.39 3.22
C SER A 69 14.10 -14.41 4.33
N ALA A 70 13.26 -14.11 5.34
CA ALA A 70 12.92 -15.02 6.42
C ALA A 70 12.22 -16.27 5.89
N TYR A 71 11.30 -16.12 4.92
CA TYR A 71 10.56 -17.20 4.28
C TYR A 71 11.47 -18.12 3.47
N LEU A 72 12.37 -17.56 2.67
CA LEU A 72 13.36 -18.34 1.92
C LEU A 72 14.32 -19.08 2.86
N LEU A 73 14.89 -18.39 3.85
CA LEU A 73 15.84 -18.97 4.80
C LEU A 73 15.19 -20.07 5.64
N ALA A 74 14.04 -19.78 6.26
CA ALA A 74 13.29 -20.74 7.05
C ALA A 74 12.84 -21.92 6.20
N GLY A 75 12.42 -21.70 4.95
CA GLY A 75 12.05 -22.76 4.02
C GLY A 75 13.21 -23.72 3.71
N SER A 76 14.40 -23.18 3.45
CA SER A 76 15.61 -23.99 3.26
C SER A 76 15.98 -24.75 4.53
N LEU A 77 16.01 -24.11 5.69
CA LEU A 77 16.34 -24.76 6.97
C LEU A 77 15.32 -25.85 7.33
N TYR A 78 14.03 -25.56 7.19
CA TYR A 78 12.92 -26.51 7.36
C TYR A 78 13.09 -27.73 6.47
N ALA A 79 13.37 -27.52 5.18
CA ALA A 79 13.54 -28.61 4.25
C ALA A 79 14.78 -29.44 4.58
N ILE A 80 15.94 -28.81 4.83
CA ILE A 80 17.18 -29.50 5.20
C ILE A 80 16.98 -30.34 6.46
N ALA A 81 16.38 -29.77 7.50
CA ALA A 81 16.08 -30.49 8.75
C ALA A 81 15.13 -31.67 8.51
N GLY A 82 14.02 -31.46 7.80
CA GLY A 82 13.06 -32.52 7.50
C GLY A 82 13.69 -33.68 6.72
N LEU A 83 14.51 -33.37 5.71
CA LEU A 83 15.22 -34.39 4.93
C LEU A 83 16.27 -35.12 5.76
N ARG A 84 17.02 -34.42 6.61
CA ARG A 84 18.06 -35.04 7.43
C ARG A 84 17.50 -35.97 8.50
N PHE A 85 16.47 -35.53 9.22
CA PHE A 85 15.95 -36.26 10.39
C PHE A 85 14.89 -37.29 10.02
N ARG A 86 14.04 -37.01 9.04
CA ARG A 86 12.89 -37.86 8.69
C ARG A 86 12.92 -38.34 7.25
N GLY A 87 13.82 -37.82 6.41
CA GLY A 87 13.80 -38.04 4.97
C GLY A 87 12.58 -37.39 4.29
N THR A 88 11.84 -36.53 4.99
CA THR A 88 10.58 -35.97 4.51
C THR A 88 10.26 -34.65 5.20
N THR A 89 9.54 -33.78 4.48
CA THR A 89 8.92 -32.56 5.02
C THR A 89 7.46 -32.86 5.34
N ILE A 90 6.72 -31.98 6.02
CA ILE A 90 5.30 -32.18 6.36
C ILE A 90 4.48 -32.42 5.08
N GLY A 91 4.62 -31.58 4.07
CA GLY A 91 3.90 -31.73 2.80
C GLY A 91 4.28 -33.02 2.07
N LYS A 92 5.57 -33.40 2.10
CA LYS A 92 6.01 -34.71 1.55
C LYS A 92 5.44 -35.88 2.34
N TYR A 93 5.42 -35.80 3.67
CA TYR A 93 4.86 -36.83 4.54
C TYR A 93 3.36 -37.03 4.29
N LEU A 94 2.60 -35.94 4.25
CA LEU A 94 1.18 -35.95 3.91
C LEU A 94 0.93 -36.48 2.49
N CYS A 95 1.90 -36.28 1.59
CA CYS A 95 1.86 -36.85 0.25
C CYS A 95 2.45 -38.27 0.13
N ALA A 96 2.73 -38.94 1.26
CA ALA A 96 3.40 -40.24 1.32
C ALA A 96 4.70 -40.29 0.48
N LEU A 97 5.47 -39.21 0.49
CA LEU A 97 6.73 -39.05 -0.21
C LEU A 97 7.90 -39.05 0.77
N ARG A 98 9.01 -39.65 0.34
CA ARG A 98 10.28 -39.63 1.05
C ARG A 98 11.41 -39.36 0.08
N VAL A 99 12.41 -38.60 0.51
CA VAL A 99 13.62 -38.34 -0.26
C VAL A 99 14.73 -39.24 0.29
N GLN A 100 15.38 -39.96 -0.61
CA GLN A 100 16.48 -40.87 -0.30
C GLN A 100 17.61 -40.68 -1.33
N THR A 101 18.77 -41.29 -1.09
CA THR A 101 19.78 -41.45 -2.14
C THR A 101 19.24 -42.36 -3.25
N VAL A 102 19.89 -42.38 -4.42
CA VAL A 102 19.52 -43.34 -5.49
C VAL A 102 19.64 -44.79 -5.00
N SER A 103 20.51 -45.04 -4.02
CA SER A 103 20.69 -46.33 -3.35
C SER A 103 19.71 -46.56 -2.17
N HIS A 104 18.63 -45.78 -2.06
CA HIS A 104 17.60 -45.89 -1.01
C HIS A 104 18.05 -45.59 0.44
N GLU A 105 19.19 -44.93 0.61
CA GLU A 105 19.71 -44.57 1.93
C GLU A 105 19.18 -43.21 2.43
N THR A 106 19.31 -42.97 3.73
CA THR A 106 19.05 -41.64 4.32
C THR A 106 20.03 -40.60 3.81
N ILE A 107 19.54 -39.38 3.60
CA ILE A 107 20.34 -38.29 3.05
C ILE A 107 21.17 -37.64 4.17
N GLY A 108 22.48 -37.53 3.96
CA GLY A 108 23.37 -36.77 4.85
C GLY A 108 23.20 -35.25 4.73
N VAL A 109 23.67 -34.49 5.73
CA VAL A 109 23.49 -33.03 5.81
C VAL A 109 24.04 -32.32 4.56
N ALA A 110 25.25 -32.64 4.13
CA ALA A 110 25.88 -32.00 2.96
C ALA A 110 25.04 -32.17 1.68
N ARG A 111 24.52 -33.38 1.44
CA ARG A 111 23.63 -33.64 0.28
C ARG A 111 22.30 -32.90 0.41
N ALA A 112 21.72 -32.84 1.62
CA ALA A 112 20.48 -32.11 1.85
C ALA A 112 20.67 -30.59 1.62
N VAL A 113 21.76 -30.01 2.11
CA VAL A 113 22.12 -28.59 1.87
C VAL A 113 22.29 -28.34 0.37
N LEU A 114 23.15 -29.10 -0.31
CA LEU A 114 23.38 -28.96 -1.76
C LEU A 114 22.07 -29.05 -2.55
N ARG A 115 21.22 -30.02 -2.21
CA ARG A 115 19.92 -30.24 -2.87
C ARG A 115 18.99 -29.05 -2.67
N GLU A 116 18.83 -28.57 -1.44
CA GLU A 116 17.81 -27.59 -1.06
C GLU A 116 18.22 -26.13 -1.29
N THR A 117 19.51 -25.85 -1.47
CA THR A 117 20.02 -24.50 -1.76
C THR A 117 20.45 -24.38 -3.23
N ALA A 118 21.75 -24.55 -3.53
CA ALA A 118 22.32 -24.35 -4.84
C ALA A 118 21.64 -25.18 -5.94
N GLY A 119 21.31 -26.45 -5.65
CA GLY A 119 20.62 -27.33 -6.59
C GLY A 119 19.23 -26.82 -6.99
N LYS A 120 18.44 -26.34 -6.02
CA LYS A 120 17.13 -25.74 -6.28
C LYS A 120 17.22 -24.36 -6.93
N ALA A 121 18.17 -23.53 -6.52
CA ALA A 121 18.44 -22.25 -7.15
C ALA A 121 18.75 -22.44 -8.64
N PHE A 122 19.63 -23.39 -8.98
CA PHE A 122 19.94 -23.75 -10.36
C PHE A 122 18.72 -24.25 -11.14
N CYS A 123 17.84 -25.04 -10.50
CA CYS A 123 16.60 -25.48 -11.13
C CYS A 123 15.64 -24.33 -11.46
N ALA A 124 15.66 -23.25 -10.68
CA ALA A 124 14.77 -22.10 -10.84
C ALA A 124 15.21 -21.17 -11.99
N LEU A 125 16.52 -20.98 -12.18
CA LEU A 125 17.10 -20.03 -13.15
C LEU A 125 16.54 -20.15 -14.59
N PRO A 126 16.47 -21.35 -15.21
CA PRO A 126 15.93 -21.49 -16.57
C PRO A 126 14.41 -21.68 -16.52
N LEU A 127 13.68 -20.69 -15.99
CA LEU A 127 12.22 -20.70 -15.91
C LEU A 127 11.65 -21.99 -15.28
N PHE A 128 12.25 -22.42 -14.16
CA PHE A 128 11.86 -23.64 -13.42
C PHE A 128 12.01 -24.97 -14.20
N ALA A 129 12.66 -25.00 -15.37
CA ALA A 129 12.82 -26.20 -16.18
C ALA A 129 13.50 -27.36 -15.43
N GLY A 130 14.43 -27.04 -14.52
CA GLY A 130 15.10 -28.06 -13.70
C GLY A 130 14.18 -28.79 -12.72
N PHE A 131 13.05 -28.18 -12.33
CA PHE A 131 11.99 -28.85 -11.58
C PHE A 131 11.11 -29.69 -12.50
N ILE A 132 10.74 -29.15 -13.67
CA ILE A 132 9.90 -29.80 -14.68
C ILE A 132 10.56 -31.10 -15.19
N ALA A 133 11.89 -31.19 -15.18
CA ALA A 133 12.62 -32.42 -15.52
C ALA A 133 12.16 -33.67 -14.74
N ALA A 134 11.54 -33.50 -13.55
CA ALA A 134 10.93 -34.59 -12.79
C ALA A 134 9.65 -35.17 -13.43
N ALA A 135 9.11 -34.56 -14.49
CA ALA A 135 8.00 -35.10 -15.27
C ALA A 135 8.45 -36.24 -16.19
N GLY A 136 9.73 -36.23 -16.60
CA GLY A 136 10.32 -37.23 -17.49
C GLY A 136 10.41 -38.65 -16.89
N PRO A 137 10.91 -39.62 -17.67
CA PRO A 137 10.91 -41.04 -17.30
C PRO A 137 11.66 -41.34 -16.00
N ALA A 138 12.79 -40.67 -15.78
CA ALA A 138 13.61 -40.84 -14.57
C ALA A 138 12.97 -40.27 -13.30
N LYS A 139 11.87 -39.51 -13.41
CA LYS A 139 11.18 -38.84 -12.29
C LYS A 139 12.13 -38.11 -11.34
N ARG A 140 13.15 -37.42 -11.85
CA ARG A 140 14.15 -36.68 -11.07
C ARG A 140 14.34 -35.27 -11.61
N GLY A 141 14.35 -34.28 -10.71
CA GLY A 141 14.73 -32.92 -11.06
C GLY A 141 16.25 -32.79 -11.25
N TRP A 142 16.74 -31.64 -11.71
CA TRP A 142 18.19 -31.42 -11.78
C TRP A 142 18.84 -31.39 -10.39
N HIS A 143 18.18 -30.78 -9.39
CA HIS A 143 18.62 -30.80 -7.99
C HIS A 143 18.80 -32.22 -7.43
N ASP A 144 17.94 -33.15 -7.84
CA ASP A 144 18.06 -34.56 -7.48
C ASP A 144 19.23 -35.26 -8.17
N ARG A 145 19.50 -34.91 -9.43
CA ARG A 145 20.66 -35.43 -10.18
C ARG A 145 21.96 -34.94 -9.56
N ILE A 146 22.06 -33.62 -9.33
CA ILE A 146 23.22 -32.96 -8.72
C ILE A 146 23.50 -33.55 -7.33
N ALA A 147 22.48 -33.74 -6.50
CA ALA A 147 22.65 -34.23 -5.13
C ALA A 147 22.72 -35.78 -5.02
N GLY A 148 22.57 -36.52 -6.12
CA GLY A 148 22.52 -37.99 -6.07
C GLY A 148 21.32 -38.54 -5.28
N THR A 149 20.17 -37.88 -5.37
CA THR A 149 18.94 -38.22 -4.62
C THR A 149 17.77 -38.53 -5.56
N ALA A 150 16.71 -39.11 -4.99
CA ALA A 150 15.43 -39.31 -5.64
C ALA A 150 14.29 -39.22 -4.61
N VAL A 151 13.08 -38.91 -5.08
CA VAL A 151 11.86 -38.91 -4.26
C VAL A 151 11.06 -40.16 -4.58
N PHE A 152 10.74 -40.92 -3.55
CA PHE A 152 10.03 -42.19 -3.64
C PHE A 152 8.68 -42.12 -2.93
N ARG A 153 7.73 -42.92 -3.39
CA ARG A 153 6.44 -43.11 -2.72
C ARG A 153 6.59 -44.14 -1.60
N HIS A 154 5.98 -43.88 -0.46
CA HIS A 154 6.07 -44.69 0.76
C HIS A 154 4.70 -45.29 1.17
N SER A 155 3.67 -45.11 0.35
CA SER A 155 2.37 -45.78 0.49
C SER A 155 1.80 -46.08 -0.89
N GLU A 156 1.24 -47.28 -1.08
CA GLU A 156 0.53 -47.64 -2.30
C GLU A 156 -0.87 -47.02 -2.39
N HIS A 157 -1.48 -46.71 -1.24
CA HIS A 157 -2.84 -46.16 -1.17
C HIS A 157 -2.89 -44.65 -1.49
N TYR A 158 -1.73 -43.97 -1.51
CA TYR A 158 -1.67 -42.56 -1.85
C TYR A 158 -1.67 -42.36 -3.36
N SER A 159 -2.80 -41.90 -3.89
CA SER A 159 -2.96 -41.56 -5.29
C SER A 159 -2.37 -40.18 -5.60
N HIS A 160 -1.76 -40.04 -6.77
CA HIS A 160 -1.37 -38.73 -7.29
C HIS A 160 -2.56 -37.74 -7.36
N ARG A 161 -3.78 -38.25 -7.55
CA ARG A 161 -4.99 -37.43 -7.61
C ARG A 161 -5.34 -36.81 -6.26
N THR A 162 -5.11 -37.50 -5.15
CA THR A 162 -5.41 -36.96 -3.80
C THR A 162 -4.46 -35.83 -3.44
N GLY A 163 -3.17 -35.97 -3.76
CA GLY A 163 -2.20 -34.88 -3.57
C GLY A 163 -2.48 -33.66 -4.42
N MET A 164 -2.78 -33.86 -5.70
CA MET A 164 -3.17 -32.75 -6.57
C MET A 164 -4.43 -32.05 -6.06
N ALA A 165 -5.45 -32.81 -5.63
CA ALA A 165 -6.67 -32.24 -5.09
C ALA A 165 -6.42 -31.40 -3.83
N ALA A 166 -5.58 -31.89 -2.89
CA ALA A 166 -5.23 -31.14 -1.68
C ALA A 166 -4.44 -29.86 -1.99
N GLY A 167 -3.43 -29.95 -2.87
CA GLY A 167 -2.62 -28.80 -3.28
C GLY A 167 -3.42 -27.75 -4.04
N LEU A 168 -4.25 -28.19 -5.01
CA LEU A 168 -5.16 -27.32 -5.76
C LEU A 168 -6.21 -26.70 -4.83
N GLY A 169 -6.80 -27.48 -3.92
CA GLY A 169 -7.77 -26.98 -2.96
C GLY A 169 -7.20 -25.87 -2.09
N ALA A 170 -5.99 -26.04 -1.56
CA ALA A 170 -5.35 -25.01 -0.74
C ALA A 170 -4.97 -23.75 -1.54
N ALA A 171 -4.49 -23.90 -2.78
CA ALA A 171 -4.22 -22.77 -3.67
C ALA A 171 -5.50 -22.02 -4.06
N LEU A 172 -6.57 -22.74 -4.37
CA LEU A 172 -7.90 -22.18 -4.69
C LEU A 172 -8.49 -21.45 -3.48
N LEU A 173 -8.31 -21.96 -2.26
CA LEU A 173 -8.77 -21.27 -1.04
C LEU A 173 -8.08 -19.92 -0.84
N ILE A 174 -6.76 -19.84 -1.05
CA ILE A 174 -6.02 -18.57 -0.93
C ILE A 174 -6.43 -17.60 -2.04
N ALA A 175 -6.56 -18.09 -3.27
CA ALA A 175 -7.08 -17.29 -4.37
C ALA A 175 -8.49 -16.78 -4.07
N ALA A 176 -9.37 -17.63 -3.53
CA ALA A 176 -10.74 -17.25 -3.15
C ALA A 176 -10.76 -16.19 -2.04
N MET A 177 -9.93 -16.33 -1.00
CA MET A 177 -9.80 -15.30 0.05
C MET A 177 -9.34 -13.96 -0.51
N TRP A 178 -8.30 -13.97 -1.36
CA TRP A 178 -7.82 -12.75 -2.01
C TRP A 178 -8.88 -12.13 -2.93
N ILE A 179 -9.60 -12.94 -3.72
CA ILE A 179 -10.72 -12.49 -4.55
C ILE A 179 -11.79 -11.85 -3.68
N VAL A 180 -12.18 -12.47 -2.56
CA VAL A 180 -13.18 -11.92 -1.64
C VAL A 180 -12.73 -10.56 -1.09
N ASP A 181 -11.47 -10.39 -0.69
CA ASP A 181 -10.96 -9.12 -0.20
C ASP A 181 -10.97 -8.02 -1.28
N VAL A 182 -10.52 -8.34 -2.49
CA VAL A 182 -10.55 -7.41 -3.63
C VAL A 182 -11.99 -7.07 -4.02
N THR A 183 -12.89 -8.06 -4.05
CA THR A 183 -14.31 -7.85 -4.33
C THR A 183 -14.96 -6.98 -3.26
N ARG A 184 -14.68 -7.21 -1.98
CA ARG A 184 -15.19 -6.36 -0.89
C ARG A 184 -14.72 -4.91 -1.03
N LEU A 185 -13.44 -4.70 -1.32
CA LEU A 185 -12.89 -3.37 -1.57
C LEU A 185 -13.56 -2.72 -2.78
N TYR A 186 -13.69 -3.44 -3.89
CA TYR A 186 -14.36 -2.94 -5.09
C TYR A 186 -15.83 -2.58 -4.82
N LEU A 187 -16.60 -3.46 -4.17
CA LEU A 187 -17.99 -3.22 -3.83
C LEU A 187 -18.16 -2.04 -2.87
N ASN A 188 -17.20 -1.82 -1.97
CA ASN A 188 -17.18 -0.66 -1.08
C ASN A 188 -17.06 0.67 -1.86
N VAL A 189 -16.16 0.73 -2.85
CA VAL A 189 -15.87 1.97 -3.61
C VAL A 189 -16.75 2.14 -4.85
N ARG A 190 -17.37 1.07 -5.36
CA ARG A 190 -18.26 1.10 -6.52
C ARG A 190 -19.28 2.25 -6.50
N PRO A 191 -19.92 2.61 -5.36
CA PRO A 191 -20.91 3.69 -5.31
C PRO A 191 -20.37 5.09 -5.63
N ILE A 192 -19.05 5.35 -5.51
CA ILE A 192 -18.46 6.66 -5.80
C ILE A 192 -17.86 6.74 -7.22
N LEU A 193 -17.73 5.60 -7.90
CA LEU A 193 -17.18 5.56 -9.25
C LEU A 193 -18.11 6.27 -10.24
N PRO A 194 -17.60 7.14 -11.12
CA PRO A 194 -18.42 7.83 -12.12
C PRO A 194 -19.08 6.84 -13.08
N THR A 195 -20.39 6.99 -13.32
CA THR A 195 -21.16 6.19 -14.27
C THR A 195 -21.39 6.98 -15.56
N GLY A 196 -20.45 6.89 -16.52
CA GLY A 196 -20.57 7.51 -17.84
C GLY A 196 -19.30 8.25 -18.30
N PRO A 197 -19.26 8.67 -19.57
CA PRO A 197 -18.17 9.47 -20.09
C PRO A 197 -18.24 10.89 -19.51
N HIS A 198 -17.38 11.17 -18.53
CA HIS A 198 -17.13 12.53 -18.05
C HIS A 198 -15.84 13.04 -18.68
N ASN A 199 -15.94 14.06 -19.52
CA ASN A 199 -14.78 14.69 -20.12
C ASN A 199 -14.21 15.74 -19.16
N SER A 200 -12.88 15.91 -19.18
CA SER A 200 -12.24 17.00 -18.43
C SER A 200 -12.68 18.36 -19.01
N ARG A 201 -12.63 19.43 -18.21
CA ARG A 201 -13.03 20.79 -18.64
C ARG A 201 -12.28 21.30 -19.87
N TYR A 202 -11.06 20.81 -20.11
CA TYR A 202 -10.21 21.18 -21.24
C TYR A 202 -10.41 20.30 -22.50
N ALA A 203 -11.27 19.28 -22.48
CA ALA A 203 -11.39 18.36 -23.61
C ALA A 203 -11.83 19.10 -24.88
N GLY A 204 -10.99 19.07 -25.92
CA GLY A 204 -11.24 19.74 -27.20
C GLY A 204 -10.96 21.26 -27.21
N ARG A 205 -10.33 21.81 -26.16
CA ARG A 205 -9.92 23.22 -26.12
C ARG A 205 -8.73 23.46 -27.05
N ASP A 206 -8.74 24.55 -27.83
CA ASP A 206 -7.57 24.98 -28.59
C ASP A 206 -6.51 25.57 -27.63
N PRO A 207 -5.30 24.97 -27.52
CA PRO A 207 -4.22 25.48 -26.66
C PRO A 207 -3.83 26.94 -26.93
N LYS A 208 -4.07 27.46 -28.14
CA LYS A 208 -3.77 28.86 -28.50
C LYS A 208 -4.63 29.87 -27.75
N THR A 209 -5.73 29.43 -27.15
CA THR A 209 -6.60 30.29 -26.31
C THR A 209 -6.04 30.50 -24.90
N LEU A 210 -4.99 29.75 -24.53
CA LEU A 210 -4.37 29.82 -23.21
C LEU A 210 -3.27 30.88 -23.15
N THR A 211 -3.03 31.40 -21.95
CA THR A 211 -1.99 32.38 -21.67
C THR A 211 -0.75 31.66 -21.14
N GLU A 212 0.27 31.50 -21.99
CA GLU A 212 1.58 30.99 -21.56
C GLU A 212 2.30 31.99 -20.67
N VAL A 213 2.72 31.55 -19.48
CA VAL A 213 3.47 32.37 -18.53
C VAL A 213 4.76 32.93 -19.15
N SER A 214 5.40 32.19 -20.06
CA SER A 214 6.61 32.64 -20.76
C SER A 214 6.39 33.82 -21.71
N HIS A 215 5.15 34.15 -22.06
CA HIS A 215 4.79 35.25 -22.96
C HIS A 215 4.17 36.45 -22.24
N ILE A 216 4.12 36.43 -20.91
CA ILE A 216 3.56 37.53 -20.13
C ILE A 216 4.57 38.68 -20.11
N ASP A 217 4.16 39.83 -20.66
CA ASP A 217 4.91 41.08 -20.60
C ASP A 217 4.62 41.87 -19.31
N GLU A 218 5.31 43.00 -19.12
CA GLU A 218 5.16 43.83 -17.92
C GLU A 218 3.75 44.42 -17.76
N ALA A 219 3.09 44.76 -18.87
CA ALA A 219 1.73 45.29 -18.85
C ALA A 219 0.71 44.24 -18.37
N LEU A 220 0.82 43.01 -18.87
CA LEU A 220 -0.01 41.91 -18.45
C LEU A 220 0.29 41.52 -17.00
N HIS A 221 1.56 41.48 -16.59
CA HIS A 221 1.97 41.30 -15.19
C HIS A 221 1.28 42.31 -14.26
N ALA A 222 1.27 43.60 -14.62
CA ALA A 222 0.59 44.64 -13.84
C ALA A 222 -0.93 44.43 -13.74
N ARG A 223 -1.57 43.89 -14.79
CA ARG A 223 -3.01 43.55 -14.76
C ARG A 223 -3.32 42.44 -13.76
N TYR A 224 -2.50 41.38 -13.70
CA TYR A 224 -2.65 40.31 -12.71
C TYR A 224 -2.48 40.83 -11.29
N ALA A 225 -1.45 41.65 -11.04
CA ALA A 225 -1.22 42.26 -9.73
C ALA A 225 -2.37 43.19 -9.30
N SER A 226 -2.87 44.03 -10.21
CA SER A 226 -4.02 44.92 -9.96
C SER A 226 -5.30 44.14 -9.66
N TRP A 227 -5.54 43.04 -10.39
CA TRP A 227 -6.66 42.15 -10.11
C TRP A 227 -6.55 41.51 -8.73
N LEU A 228 -5.38 41.01 -8.33
CA LEU A 228 -5.17 40.45 -6.99
C LEU A 228 -5.36 41.50 -5.90
N ASN A 229 -4.86 42.72 -6.08
CA ASN A 229 -5.06 43.80 -5.10
C ASN A 229 -6.54 44.13 -4.84
N SER A 230 -7.43 43.85 -5.81
CA SER A 230 -8.86 44.13 -5.70
C SER A 230 -9.72 42.91 -5.33
N HIS A 231 -9.24 41.68 -5.56
CA HIS A 231 -10.05 40.47 -5.41
C HIS A 231 -9.50 39.46 -4.39
N ALA A 232 -8.20 39.51 -4.07
CA ALA A 232 -7.61 38.60 -3.10
C ALA A 232 -8.07 38.96 -1.67
N LYS A 233 -8.21 37.93 -0.83
CA LYS A 233 -8.59 38.06 0.57
C LYS A 233 -7.50 37.47 1.47
N PRO A 234 -7.46 37.83 2.77
CA PRO A 234 -6.65 37.09 3.73
C PRO A 234 -6.96 35.59 3.64
N ALA A 235 -5.92 34.76 3.58
CA ALA A 235 -6.04 33.32 3.33
C ALA A 235 -7.04 32.63 4.28
N THR A 236 -7.03 33.01 5.56
CA THR A 236 -7.93 32.43 6.56
C THR A 236 -9.38 32.79 6.29
N ASP A 237 -9.67 34.05 6.00
CA ASP A 237 -11.03 34.53 5.69
C ASP A 237 -11.58 33.88 4.42
N PHE A 238 -10.73 33.75 3.40
CA PHE A 238 -11.09 33.07 2.16
C PHE A 238 -11.51 31.62 2.43
N VAL A 239 -10.71 30.85 3.16
CA VAL A 239 -11.03 29.44 3.47
C VAL A 239 -12.33 29.33 4.28
N ILE A 240 -12.53 30.19 5.28
CA ILE A 240 -13.76 30.22 6.08
C ILE A 240 -15.00 30.51 5.21
N GLU A 241 -14.90 31.47 4.30
CA GLU A 241 -15.97 31.80 3.37
C GLU A 241 -16.35 30.62 2.47
N GLN A 242 -15.36 29.92 1.90
CA GLN A 242 -15.64 28.75 1.08
C GLN A 242 -16.25 27.61 1.91
N CYS A 243 -15.82 27.41 3.16
CA CYS A 243 -16.40 26.41 4.06
C CYS A 243 -17.84 26.73 4.48
N ARG A 244 -18.26 28.01 4.45
CA ARG A 244 -19.67 28.41 4.61
C ARG A 244 -20.49 28.09 3.37
N ARG A 245 -19.93 28.32 2.18
CA ARG A 245 -20.60 28.10 0.89
C ARG A 245 -20.75 26.62 0.55
N TYR A 246 -19.72 25.82 0.79
CA TYR A 246 -19.66 24.42 0.38
C TYR A 246 -19.60 23.48 1.59
N PRO A 247 -20.40 22.39 1.61
CA PRO A 247 -20.29 21.37 2.63
C PRO A 247 -18.91 20.71 2.70
N VAL A 248 -18.26 20.51 1.55
CA VAL A 248 -16.94 19.88 1.46
C VAL A 248 -15.98 20.79 0.69
N VAL A 249 -14.92 21.22 1.37
CA VAL A 249 -13.81 21.97 0.76
C VAL A 249 -12.56 21.10 0.77
N ILE A 250 -12.05 20.78 -0.41
CA ILE A 250 -10.83 19.99 -0.61
C ILE A 250 -9.64 20.95 -0.70
N ILE A 251 -8.63 20.78 0.15
CA ILE A 251 -7.38 21.54 0.11
C ILE A 251 -6.26 20.62 -0.39
N GLY A 252 -5.67 20.99 -1.52
CA GLY A 252 -4.59 20.26 -2.17
C GLY A 252 -3.22 20.81 -1.79
N GLU A 253 -2.40 20.03 -1.08
CA GLU A 253 -1.08 20.45 -0.59
C GLU A 253 0.11 19.87 -1.37
N LYS A 254 1.27 20.52 -1.23
CA LYS A 254 2.59 19.90 -1.37
C LYS A 254 2.98 19.35 0.00
N HIS A 255 3.31 18.07 0.06
CA HIS A 255 3.60 17.40 1.33
C HIS A 255 4.84 17.96 2.02
N TRP A 256 4.90 17.77 3.35
CA TRP A 256 6.03 18.10 4.21
C TRP A 256 6.35 19.59 4.30
N GLN A 257 5.33 20.43 4.12
CA GLN A 257 5.45 21.87 4.21
C GLN A 257 4.96 22.37 5.57
N ARG A 258 5.77 23.18 6.25
CA ARG A 258 5.43 23.73 7.57
C ARG A 258 4.27 24.72 7.51
N ARG A 259 4.32 25.69 6.59
CA ARG A 259 3.34 26.80 6.54
C ARG A 259 1.89 26.34 6.36
N PRO A 260 1.57 25.41 5.42
CA PRO A 260 0.21 24.89 5.29
C PRO A 260 -0.36 24.25 6.55
N LEU A 261 0.46 23.50 7.30
CA LEU A 261 0.02 22.79 8.50
C LEU A 261 -0.12 23.71 9.72
N VAL A 262 0.70 24.76 9.78
CA VAL A 262 0.52 25.86 10.74
C VAL A 262 -0.81 26.55 10.47
N LEU A 263 -1.09 26.93 9.21
CA LEU A 263 -2.37 27.50 8.81
C LEU A 263 -3.53 26.58 9.20
N LEU A 264 -3.46 25.28 8.89
CA LEU A 264 -4.52 24.33 9.23
C LEU A 264 -4.78 24.30 10.74
N SER A 265 -3.72 24.23 11.55
CA SER A 265 -3.83 24.20 13.02
C SER A 265 -4.50 25.47 13.57
N GLU A 266 -4.11 26.64 13.05
CA GLU A 266 -4.67 27.94 13.43
C GLU A 266 -6.10 28.15 12.93
N LEU A 267 -6.46 27.52 11.81
CA LEU A 267 -7.80 27.59 11.23
C LEU A 267 -8.85 26.81 12.03
N LEU A 268 -8.47 25.77 12.78
CA LEU A 268 -9.43 24.86 13.42
C LEU A 268 -10.51 25.54 14.27
N PRO A 269 -10.19 26.51 15.16
CA PRO A 269 -11.22 27.20 15.95
C PRO A 269 -12.18 27.99 15.06
N ARG A 270 -11.68 28.72 14.07
CA ARG A 270 -12.53 29.49 13.14
C ARG A 270 -13.35 28.57 12.23
N LEU A 271 -12.79 27.46 11.76
CA LEU A 271 -13.53 26.45 11.01
C LEU A 271 -14.72 25.94 11.85
N TYR A 272 -14.49 25.70 13.14
CA TYR A 272 -15.54 25.25 14.04
C TYR A 272 -16.62 26.30 14.30
N HIS A 273 -16.21 27.49 14.75
CA HIS A 273 -17.12 28.54 15.22
C HIS A 273 -17.74 29.35 14.07
N ASP A 274 -16.95 29.67 13.04
CA ASP A 274 -17.33 30.62 12.00
C ASP A 274 -18.00 29.95 10.79
N SER A 275 -17.64 28.71 10.45
CA SER A 275 -18.16 28.01 9.25
C SER A 275 -18.93 26.72 9.52
N GLY A 276 -19.01 26.29 10.79
CA GLY A 276 -19.76 25.10 11.18
C GLY A 276 -19.09 23.79 10.77
N VAL A 277 -17.80 23.81 10.42
CA VAL A 277 -17.02 22.60 10.13
C VAL A 277 -16.90 21.76 11.39
N ARG A 278 -17.10 20.45 11.26
CA ARG A 278 -17.04 19.49 12.37
C ARG A 278 -16.05 18.35 12.15
N CYS A 279 -15.47 18.26 10.95
CA CYS A 279 -14.58 17.16 10.62
C CYS A 279 -13.48 17.61 9.64
N VAL A 280 -12.25 17.23 9.94
CA VAL A 280 -11.10 17.27 9.02
C VAL A 280 -10.82 15.84 8.55
N ALA A 281 -10.93 15.61 7.25
CA ALA A 281 -10.60 14.33 6.64
C ALA A 281 -9.20 14.41 6.00
N ALA A 282 -8.28 13.53 6.40
CA ALA A 282 -6.86 13.71 6.19
C ALA A 282 -6.21 12.53 5.44
N GLU A 283 -5.48 12.79 4.35
CA GLU A 283 -4.73 11.75 3.62
C GLU A 283 -3.60 11.14 4.46
N TRP A 284 -2.96 11.93 5.34
CA TRP A 284 -1.83 11.41 6.11
C TRP A 284 -2.23 10.38 7.18
N LEU A 285 -3.52 10.18 7.39
CA LEU A 285 -4.09 9.25 8.37
C LEU A 285 -4.83 8.12 7.66
N GLN A 286 -4.73 6.90 8.17
CA GLN A 286 -5.48 5.76 7.63
C GLN A 286 -6.91 5.75 8.14
N ALA A 287 -7.87 5.40 7.28
CA ALA A 287 -9.27 5.33 7.65
C ALA A 287 -9.54 4.35 8.81
N VAL A 288 -8.77 3.26 8.88
CA VAL A 288 -8.84 2.26 9.95
C VAL A 288 -8.44 2.79 11.33
N ASP A 289 -7.63 3.86 11.37
CA ASP A 289 -7.18 4.49 12.62
C ASP A 289 -8.15 5.56 13.15
N SER A 290 -9.24 5.86 12.43
CA SER A 290 -10.19 6.91 12.86
C SER A 290 -10.73 6.72 14.29
N PRO A 291 -11.09 5.50 14.75
CA PRO A 291 -11.48 5.30 16.15
C PRO A 291 -10.34 5.54 17.16
N LEU A 292 -9.08 5.33 16.75
CA LEU A 292 -7.91 5.59 17.58
C LEU A 292 -7.65 7.09 17.69
N ILE A 293 -7.80 7.82 16.58
CA ILE A 293 -7.70 9.28 16.52
C ILE A 293 -8.80 9.91 17.37
N GLU A 294 -10.04 9.44 17.27
CA GLU A 294 -11.14 9.96 18.08
C GLU A 294 -10.87 9.81 19.59
N ARG A 295 -10.32 8.67 20.03
CA ARG A 295 -9.89 8.49 21.43
C ARG A 295 -8.77 9.46 21.84
N LEU A 296 -7.78 9.67 20.97
CA LEU A 296 -6.70 10.63 21.21
C LEU A 296 -7.26 12.05 21.41
N LEU A 297 -8.21 12.47 20.55
CA LEU A 297 -8.81 13.81 20.60
C LEU A 297 -9.78 14.02 21.78
N GLN A 298 -10.21 12.95 22.44
CA GLN A 298 -11.13 12.98 23.59
C GLN A 298 -10.43 12.74 24.93
N GLY A 299 -9.14 12.42 24.93
CA GLY A 299 -8.39 12.16 26.15
C GLY A 299 -8.27 13.38 27.07
N ASP A 300 -8.14 13.14 28.37
CA ASP A 300 -7.93 14.21 29.36
C ASP A 300 -6.62 14.97 29.13
N THR A 301 -5.61 14.28 28.61
CA THR A 301 -4.32 14.81 28.16
C THR A 301 -4.03 14.37 26.73
N PHE A 302 -3.27 15.16 25.98
CA PHE A 302 -2.82 14.77 24.64
C PHE A 302 -1.67 13.75 24.70
N ASP A 303 -1.96 12.51 24.30
CA ASP A 303 -0.97 11.42 24.27
C ASP A 303 -0.10 11.50 23.00
N TRP A 304 1.07 12.12 23.15
CA TRP A 304 2.07 12.25 22.08
C TRP A 304 2.59 10.92 21.55
N HIS A 305 2.74 9.92 22.42
CA HIS A 305 3.21 8.60 21.99
C HIS A 305 2.19 7.96 21.04
N ARG A 306 0.90 8.09 21.37
CA ARG A 306 -0.19 7.64 20.50
C ARG A 306 -0.25 8.37 19.17
N ALA A 307 -0.05 9.70 19.18
CA ALA A 307 -0.02 10.48 17.94
C ALA A 307 1.09 9.97 17.00
N ILE A 308 2.28 9.71 17.54
CA ILE A 308 3.40 9.12 16.79
C ILE A 308 3.08 7.71 16.31
N GLU A 309 2.45 6.86 17.12
CA GLU A 309 2.03 5.51 16.73
C GLU A 309 1.09 5.57 15.51
N ILE A 310 0.07 6.44 15.55
CA ILE A 310 -0.85 6.69 14.43
C ILE A 310 -0.08 7.13 13.18
N ALA A 311 0.88 8.05 13.31
CA ALA A 311 1.69 8.51 12.18
C ALA A 311 2.48 7.37 11.52
N ARG A 312 2.98 6.40 12.31
CA ARG A 312 3.71 5.22 11.81
C ARG A 312 2.81 4.22 11.08
N HIS A 313 1.51 4.27 11.30
CA HIS A 313 0.57 3.45 10.56
C HIS A 313 0.41 3.91 9.11
N ASN A 314 0.68 5.18 8.79
CA ASN A 314 0.57 5.73 7.43
C ASN A 314 1.20 4.82 6.35
N SER A 315 0.57 4.81 5.17
CA SER A 315 0.91 3.94 4.05
C SER A 315 2.36 4.05 3.57
N TRP A 316 2.96 5.24 3.65
CA TRP A 316 4.34 5.50 3.27
C TRP A 316 5.35 5.23 4.38
N LYS A 317 4.91 5.05 5.64
CA LYS A 317 5.75 4.87 6.84
C LYS A 317 6.74 6.01 7.11
N THR A 318 6.68 7.10 6.36
CA THR A 318 7.58 8.26 6.42
C THR A 318 6.88 9.55 6.82
N TRP A 319 5.56 9.51 7.07
CA TRP A 319 4.74 10.69 7.36
C TRP A 319 4.84 11.15 8.84
N GLY A 320 6.07 11.21 9.36
CA GLY A 320 6.38 11.55 10.76
C GLY A 320 6.70 13.01 11.04
N TRP A 321 6.27 13.93 10.17
CA TRP A 321 6.50 15.37 10.35
C TRP A 321 5.68 15.90 11.53
N ARG A 322 6.34 16.62 12.44
CA ARG A 322 5.75 17.05 13.72
C ARG A 322 4.55 17.97 13.53
N GLU A 323 4.55 18.78 12.48
CA GLU A 323 3.47 19.70 12.15
C GLU A 323 2.11 19.00 11.94
N TYR A 324 2.09 17.76 11.41
CA TYR A 324 0.84 16.99 11.32
C TYR A 324 0.31 16.58 12.69
N MET A 325 1.20 16.36 13.66
CA MET A 325 0.80 16.04 15.03
C MET A 325 0.29 17.29 15.75
N TYR A 326 0.83 18.47 15.44
CA TYR A 326 0.30 19.74 15.94
C TYR A 326 -1.13 20.00 15.46
N VAL A 327 -1.52 19.53 14.28
CA VAL A 327 -2.93 19.59 13.84
C VAL A 327 -3.82 18.72 14.74
N LEU A 328 -3.38 17.52 15.10
CA LEU A 328 -4.11 16.65 16.04
C LEU A 328 -4.20 17.30 17.43
N GLU A 329 -3.09 17.87 17.92
CA GLU A 329 -3.04 18.57 19.20
C GLU A 329 -3.97 19.80 19.21
N ALA A 330 -3.97 20.60 18.14
CA ALA A 330 -4.84 21.76 18.01
C ALA A 330 -6.32 21.38 18.01
N ALA A 331 -6.70 20.27 17.37
CA ALA A 331 -8.07 19.74 17.44
C ALA A 331 -8.42 19.25 18.85
N TRP A 332 -7.49 18.60 19.56
CA TRP A 332 -7.68 18.22 20.95
C TRP A 332 -7.86 19.46 21.86
N ARG A 333 -7.01 20.49 21.72
CA ARG A 333 -7.13 21.75 22.46
C ARG A 333 -8.47 22.43 22.22
N LEU A 334 -8.92 22.49 20.96
CA LEU A 334 -10.25 22.98 20.62
C LEU A 334 -11.33 22.16 21.34
N ASN A 335 -11.28 20.82 21.27
CA ASN A 335 -12.28 19.97 21.94
C ASN A 335 -12.34 20.16 23.46
N ARG A 336 -11.21 20.47 24.09
CA ARG A 336 -11.10 20.79 25.52
C ARG A 336 -11.68 22.17 25.87
N SER A 337 -11.70 23.12 24.93
CA SER A 337 -12.29 24.44 25.14
C SER A 337 -13.80 24.50 24.88
N LEU A 338 -14.38 23.47 24.27
CA LEU A 338 -15.83 23.40 23.99
C LEU A 338 -16.64 23.07 25.24
N GLU A 339 -17.83 23.66 25.34
CA GLU A 339 -18.78 23.40 26.43
C GLU A 339 -19.26 21.93 26.43
N PRO A 340 -19.71 21.41 27.59
CA PRO A 340 -20.31 20.08 27.67
C PRO A 340 -21.50 19.94 26.70
N GLY A 341 -21.56 18.82 25.97
CA GLY A 341 -22.62 18.54 25.00
C GLY A 341 -22.44 19.16 23.61
N GLN A 342 -21.52 20.11 23.43
CA GLN A 342 -21.21 20.62 22.09
C GLN A 342 -20.57 19.54 21.21
N PRO A 343 -20.98 19.39 19.93
CA PRO A 343 -20.36 18.43 19.01
C PRO A 343 -18.86 18.67 18.91
N LYS A 344 -18.04 17.65 19.12
CA LYS A 344 -16.58 17.78 19.06
C LYS A 344 -16.08 17.88 17.62
N MET A 345 -14.96 18.59 17.42
CA MET A 345 -14.18 18.54 16.19
C MET A 345 -13.58 17.13 16.02
N ARG A 346 -13.82 16.53 14.86
CA ARG A 346 -13.30 15.21 14.49
C ARG A 346 -12.15 15.34 13.50
N ILE A 347 -11.20 14.42 13.59
CA ILE A 347 -10.22 14.18 12.53
C ILE A 347 -10.33 12.71 12.14
N VAL A 348 -10.51 12.44 10.84
CA VAL A 348 -10.67 11.09 10.30
C VAL A 348 -9.62 10.82 9.24
N GLY A 349 -9.17 9.57 9.16
CA GLY A 349 -8.26 9.16 8.11
C GLY A 349 -8.97 8.84 6.81
N LEU A 350 -8.31 9.11 5.70
CA LEU A 350 -8.81 8.80 4.36
C LEU A 350 -8.07 7.64 3.73
N ASP A 351 -6.80 7.45 4.05
CA ASP A 351 -5.97 6.53 3.30
C ASP A 351 -6.28 5.06 3.65
N LEU A 352 -6.06 4.20 2.67
CA LEU A 352 -6.18 2.76 2.82
C LEU A 352 -4.92 2.20 3.49
N SER A 353 -5.03 1.05 4.17
CA SER A 353 -3.83 0.34 4.65
C SER A 353 -3.13 -0.40 3.50
N ILE A 354 -2.08 0.23 2.96
CA ILE A 354 -1.26 -0.26 1.85
C ILE A 354 0.24 -0.09 2.16
N ASP A 355 1.06 -1.08 1.78
CA ASP A 355 2.52 -1.04 1.89
C ASP A 355 3.15 -0.39 0.65
N LEU A 356 3.02 0.94 0.54
CA LEU A 356 3.54 1.71 -0.59
C LEU A 356 5.07 1.67 -0.72
N PRO A 357 5.88 1.64 0.36
CA PRO A 357 7.32 1.46 0.25
C PRO A 357 7.70 0.19 -0.51
N SER A 358 7.04 -0.94 -0.24
CA SER A 358 7.30 -2.17 -0.98
C SER A 358 6.88 -2.08 -2.46
N VAL A 359 5.80 -1.35 -2.76
CA VAL A 359 5.37 -1.10 -4.14
C VAL A 359 6.40 -0.25 -4.89
N ALA A 360 6.90 0.81 -4.26
CA ALA A 360 7.92 1.68 -4.83
C ALA A 360 9.24 0.93 -5.08
N LEU A 361 9.72 0.15 -4.10
CA LEU A 361 10.93 -0.65 -4.19
C LEU A 361 10.88 -1.70 -5.32
N ALA A 362 9.70 -2.27 -5.59
CA ALA A 362 9.52 -3.23 -6.67
C ALA A 362 9.41 -2.59 -8.07
N GLY A 363 9.62 -1.27 -8.19
CA GLY A 363 9.75 -0.56 -9.47
C GLY A 363 8.49 0.16 -9.95
N PHE A 364 7.45 0.28 -9.11
CA PHE A 364 6.19 0.99 -9.45
C PHE A 364 6.08 2.39 -8.83
N GLY A 365 7.14 2.90 -8.19
CA GLY A 365 7.18 4.23 -7.58
C GLY A 365 7.63 5.34 -8.54
N ASP A 366 7.29 6.59 -8.21
CA ASP A 366 7.73 7.79 -8.97
C ASP A 366 9.24 8.07 -8.77
N ASP A 367 9.80 7.69 -7.62
CA ASP A 367 11.21 7.82 -7.30
C ASP A 367 11.90 6.46 -7.42
N ARG A 368 12.79 6.31 -8.41
CA ARG A 368 13.67 5.13 -8.49
C ARG A 368 14.71 5.24 -7.37
N ILE A 369 14.35 4.74 -6.18
CA ILE A 369 15.24 4.65 -5.02
C ILE A 369 16.40 3.71 -5.39
N ASP A 370 17.62 4.13 -5.08
CA ASP A 370 18.78 3.24 -5.12
C ASP A 370 18.66 2.26 -3.95
N ALA A 371 18.21 1.05 -4.27
CA ALA A 371 17.94 0.00 -3.31
C ALA A 371 18.64 -1.28 -3.78
N PRO A 372 19.16 -2.11 -2.85
CA PRO A 372 19.76 -3.37 -3.22
C PRO A 372 18.82 -4.22 -4.07
N PHE A 373 19.37 -4.95 -5.06
CA PHE A 373 18.55 -5.64 -6.06
C PHE A 373 17.52 -6.61 -5.45
N TRP A 374 17.81 -7.21 -4.29
CA TRP A 374 16.89 -8.13 -3.61
C TRP A 374 15.64 -7.45 -3.07
N GLU A 375 15.68 -6.14 -2.77
CA GLU A 375 14.48 -5.39 -2.35
C GLU A 375 13.45 -5.27 -3.48
N ARG A 376 13.91 -5.41 -4.73
CA ARG A 376 13.03 -5.45 -5.91
C ARG A 376 12.30 -6.79 -6.06
N LEU A 377 12.70 -7.82 -5.30
CA LEU A 377 12.08 -9.15 -5.34
C LEU A 377 10.81 -9.28 -4.48
N ARG A 378 10.32 -8.19 -3.88
CA ARG A 378 9.06 -8.12 -3.08
C ARG A 378 7.77 -8.30 -3.91
N VAL A 379 7.85 -9.01 -5.04
CA VAL A 379 6.77 -9.17 -6.04
C VAL A 379 5.52 -9.84 -5.47
N VAL A 380 5.66 -10.73 -4.48
CA VAL A 380 4.51 -11.39 -3.84
C VAL A 380 3.63 -10.37 -3.09
N ARG A 381 4.22 -9.33 -2.48
CA ARG A 381 3.45 -8.26 -1.85
C ARG A 381 2.64 -7.48 -2.88
N LEU A 382 3.17 -7.28 -4.08
CA LEU A 382 2.49 -6.55 -5.14
C LEU A 382 1.14 -7.16 -5.50
N ILE A 383 1.04 -8.49 -5.57
CA ILE A 383 -0.24 -9.16 -5.89
C ILE A 383 -1.35 -8.72 -4.92
N ARG A 384 -1.01 -8.50 -3.65
CA ARG A 384 -1.94 -8.05 -2.63
C ARG A 384 -2.17 -6.53 -2.63
N GLU A 385 -1.12 -5.74 -2.86
CA GLU A 385 -1.20 -4.28 -2.76
C GLU A 385 -1.63 -3.58 -4.06
N LEU A 386 -1.50 -4.21 -5.24
CA LEU A 386 -1.86 -3.59 -6.52
C LEU A 386 -3.34 -3.21 -6.61
N PRO A 387 -4.32 -4.08 -6.29
CA PRO A 387 -5.73 -3.68 -6.33
C PRO A 387 -6.02 -2.50 -5.41
N LYS A 388 -5.41 -2.49 -4.23
CA LYS A 388 -5.49 -1.40 -3.26
C LYS A 388 -4.93 -0.09 -3.80
N MET A 389 -3.78 -0.14 -4.49
CA MET A 389 -3.15 1.02 -5.11
C MET A 389 -4.06 1.64 -6.18
N PHE A 390 -4.66 0.81 -7.03
CA PHE A 390 -5.58 1.30 -8.08
C PHE A 390 -6.89 1.85 -7.52
N LEU A 391 -7.38 1.28 -6.41
CA LEU A 391 -8.63 1.71 -5.77
C LEU A 391 -8.43 2.77 -4.68
N ARG A 392 -7.19 3.21 -4.40
CA ARG A 392 -6.87 4.16 -3.31
C ARG A 392 -7.64 5.48 -3.40
N ASP A 393 -7.64 6.14 -4.55
CA ASP A 393 -8.39 7.39 -4.76
C ASP A 393 -9.90 7.21 -4.60
N ALA A 394 -10.44 6.08 -5.09
CA ALA A 394 -11.86 5.76 -4.97
C ALA A 394 -12.24 5.45 -3.53
N PHE A 395 -11.34 4.79 -2.78
CA PHE A 395 -11.50 4.56 -1.35
C PHE A 395 -11.52 5.87 -0.57
N MET A 396 -10.55 6.77 -0.81
CA MET A 396 -10.55 8.10 -0.16
C MET A 396 -11.84 8.88 -0.47
N ALA A 397 -12.31 8.85 -1.73
CA ALA A 397 -13.54 9.53 -2.13
C ALA A 397 -14.76 8.92 -1.42
N ARG A 398 -14.79 7.59 -1.28
CA ARG A 398 -15.83 6.88 -0.54
C ARG A 398 -15.81 7.21 0.96
N GLU A 399 -14.64 7.37 1.55
CA GLU A 399 -14.50 7.78 2.95
C GLU A 399 -14.95 9.23 3.17
N VAL A 400 -14.62 10.16 2.27
CA VAL A 400 -15.19 11.52 2.28
C VAL A 400 -16.73 11.47 2.20
N GLU A 401 -17.26 10.65 1.30
CA GLU A 401 -18.71 10.47 1.17
C GLU A 401 -19.36 9.95 2.47
N ARG A 402 -18.75 8.95 3.10
CA ARG A 402 -19.25 8.31 4.33
C ARG A 402 -19.15 9.21 5.55
N GLN A 403 -18.08 9.98 5.68
CA GLN A 403 -17.80 10.78 6.87
C GLN A 403 -18.44 12.17 6.80
N LEU A 404 -18.53 12.78 5.62
CA LEU A 404 -18.98 14.16 5.45
C LEU A 404 -20.33 14.25 4.75
N LEU A 405 -20.47 13.65 3.57
CA LEU A 405 -21.63 13.90 2.71
C LEU A 405 -22.89 13.13 3.14
N GLN A 406 -22.78 11.86 3.51
CA GLN A 406 -23.92 11.05 3.99
C GLN A 406 -24.48 11.57 5.32
N PRO A 407 -23.66 11.91 6.33
CA PRO A 407 -24.15 12.51 7.58
C PRO A 407 -24.50 14.00 7.44
N ARG A 408 -24.32 14.59 6.26
CA ARG A 408 -24.51 16.02 5.97
C ARG A 408 -23.69 16.94 6.89
N GLN A 409 -22.47 16.52 7.21
CA GLN A 409 -21.52 17.30 8.00
C GLN A 409 -20.66 18.17 7.10
N ARG A 410 -20.39 19.40 7.55
CA ARG A 410 -19.41 20.27 6.92
C ARG A 410 -18.01 19.81 7.32
N GLY A 411 -17.13 19.71 6.33
CA GLY A 411 -15.77 19.25 6.55
C GLY A 411 -14.77 19.79 5.55
N ILE A 412 -13.52 19.79 5.97
CA ILE A 412 -12.39 20.03 5.09
C ILE A 412 -11.77 18.68 4.74
N VAL A 413 -11.28 18.54 3.51
CA VAL A 413 -10.57 17.37 3.03
C VAL A 413 -9.15 17.80 2.69
N TRP A 414 -8.17 17.34 3.47
CA TRP A 414 -6.78 17.76 3.33
C TRP A 414 -5.95 16.62 2.73
N VAL A 415 -5.51 16.81 1.48
CA VAL A 415 -4.86 15.78 0.67
C VAL A 415 -3.76 16.39 -0.20
N GLY A 416 -2.85 15.57 -0.71
CA GLY A 416 -1.89 15.98 -1.71
C GLY A 416 -2.59 16.51 -2.96
N ALA A 417 -2.00 17.53 -3.59
CA ALA A 417 -2.61 18.24 -4.71
C ALA A 417 -3.05 17.30 -5.85
N SER A 418 -2.31 16.21 -6.08
CA SER A 418 -2.65 15.21 -7.10
C SER A 418 -3.99 14.50 -6.86
N HIS A 419 -4.44 14.39 -5.60
CA HIS A 419 -5.73 13.81 -5.21
C HIS A 419 -6.86 14.84 -5.18
N SER A 420 -6.52 16.12 -5.11
CA SER A 420 -7.49 17.20 -4.89
C SER A 420 -8.28 17.61 -6.12
N THR A 421 -7.74 17.42 -7.33
CA THR A 421 -8.28 18.00 -8.57
C THR A 421 -9.73 17.62 -8.84
N VAL A 422 -10.57 18.63 -9.14
CA VAL A 422 -12.03 18.46 -9.36
C VAL A 422 -12.48 18.66 -10.81
N ASN A 423 -11.74 19.45 -11.61
CA ASN A 423 -12.11 19.81 -12.99
C ASN A 423 -11.43 18.93 -14.06
N CYS A 424 -10.46 18.10 -13.66
CA CYS A 424 -9.78 17.15 -14.52
C CYS A 424 -9.68 15.77 -13.87
N ARG A 425 -9.63 14.72 -14.70
CA ARG A 425 -9.48 13.33 -14.23
C ARG A 425 -8.18 13.13 -13.48
N SER A 426 -7.09 13.70 -13.96
CA SER A 426 -5.78 13.62 -13.34
C SER A 426 -4.87 14.73 -13.89
N PRO A 427 -3.99 15.31 -13.05
CA PRO A 427 -2.98 16.26 -13.53
C PRO A 427 -2.06 15.69 -14.61
N ARG A 428 -1.91 14.35 -14.70
CA ARG A 428 -1.11 13.66 -15.72
C ARG A 428 -1.90 13.28 -16.99
N GLY A 429 -3.11 13.81 -17.16
CA GLY A 429 -3.99 13.53 -18.29
C GLY A 429 -5.06 12.47 -18.06
N GLU A 430 -5.78 12.10 -19.12
CA GLU A 430 -7.03 11.32 -19.04
C GLU A 430 -6.83 9.80 -18.93
N SER A 431 -5.59 9.31 -18.98
CA SER A 431 -5.24 7.89 -18.94
C SER A 431 -5.64 7.16 -17.64
N ARG A 432 -6.04 7.92 -16.61
CA ARG A 432 -6.51 7.36 -15.34
C ARG A 432 -8.01 7.05 -15.40
N GLY A 433 -8.33 5.76 -15.48
CA GLY A 433 -9.68 5.19 -15.65
C GLY A 433 -10.84 5.99 -15.05
N TRP A 434 -10.94 6.09 -13.71
CA TRP A 434 -12.04 6.78 -13.03
C TRP A 434 -11.72 8.20 -12.52
N GLY A 435 -10.49 8.66 -12.75
CA GLY A 435 -9.99 9.94 -12.22
C GLY A 435 -9.48 9.87 -10.76
N ARG A 436 -9.15 11.04 -10.22
CA ARG A 436 -8.67 11.27 -8.84
C ARG A 436 -9.83 11.46 -7.87
N MET A 437 -9.53 11.41 -6.57
CA MET A 437 -10.51 11.55 -5.50
C MET A 437 -11.43 12.78 -5.68
N GLY A 438 -10.84 13.97 -5.87
CA GLY A 438 -11.61 15.22 -6.04
C GLY A 438 -12.56 15.16 -7.24
N PHE A 439 -12.12 14.61 -8.36
CA PHE A 439 -12.92 14.48 -9.58
C PHE A 439 -14.12 13.56 -9.36
N MET A 440 -13.91 12.38 -8.76
CA MET A 440 -15.01 11.45 -8.45
C MET A 440 -16.06 12.09 -7.53
N LEU A 441 -15.61 12.81 -6.50
CA LEU A 441 -16.48 13.57 -5.60
C LEU A 441 -17.26 14.66 -6.34
N LYS A 442 -16.60 15.43 -7.23
CA LYS A 442 -17.23 16.49 -8.01
C LYS A 442 -18.26 15.95 -8.99
N MET A 443 -18.00 14.81 -9.63
CA MET A 443 -18.94 14.19 -10.57
C MET A 443 -20.23 13.74 -9.87
N LYS A 444 -20.11 13.17 -8.67
CA LYS A 444 -21.28 12.72 -7.90
C LYS A 444 -21.99 13.85 -7.14
N TYR A 445 -21.23 14.85 -6.67
CA TYR A 445 -21.73 15.93 -5.82
C TYR A 445 -21.33 17.33 -6.34
N PRO A 446 -21.76 17.72 -7.56
CA PRO A 446 -21.24 18.89 -8.27
C PRO A 446 -21.43 20.22 -7.54
N ARG A 447 -22.50 20.34 -6.74
CA ARG A 447 -22.84 21.56 -5.98
C ARG A 447 -22.33 21.57 -4.54
N GLN A 448 -21.78 20.46 -4.04
CA GLN A 448 -21.38 20.34 -2.63
C GLN A 448 -19.86 20.34 -2.42
N VAL A 449 -19.09 20.10 -3.49
CA VAL A 449 -17.65 19.92 -3.45
C VAL A 449 -16.95 21.09 -4.14
N TYR A 450 -16.02 21.71 -3.43
CA TYR A 450 -15.16 22.79 -3.89
C TYR A 450 -13.70 22.49 -3.58
N GLN A 451 -12.77 23.08 -4.32
CA GLN A 451 -11.34 22.78 -4.20
C GLN A 451 -10.50 24.05 -4.12
N ILE A 452 -9.46 24.00 -3.29
CA ILE A 452 -8.46 25.04 -3.14
C ILE A 452 -7.09 24.38 -3.32
N ALA A 453 -6.29 24.88 -4.26
CA ALA A 453 -4.90 24.47 -4.43
C ALA A 453 -3.99 25.37 -3.58
N LEU A 454 -3.07 24.76 -2.83
CA LEU A 454 -2.00 25.51 -2.19
C LEU A 454 -0.90 25.84 -3.20
N HIS A 455 -0.16 26.91 -2.94
CA HIS A 455 0.99 27.30 -3.74
C HIS A 455 2.14 26.26 -3.69
N GLY A 456 2.93 26.20 -4.78
CA GLY A 456 4.11 25.33 -4.90
C GLY A 456 3.81 23.89 -5.29
N VAL A 457 2.57 23.57 -5.67
CA VAL A 457 2.16 22.20 -6.05
C VAL A 457 2.58 21.79 -7.47
N PHE A 458 3.09 22.72 -8.28
CA PHE A 458 3.50 22.48 -9.66
C PHE A 458 5.01 22.27 -9.76
N VAL A 459 5.44 21.03 -9.96
CA VAL A 459 6.87 20.70 -9.99
C VAL A 459 7.43 20.94 -11.40
N SER A 460 8.62 21.54 -11.51
CA SER A 460 9.38 21.59 -12.77
C SER A 460 9.86 20.18 -13.18
N PRO A 461 9.78 19.77 -14.46
CA PRO A 461 10.22 18.45 -14.92
C PRO A 461 11.75 18.29 -14.98
N ALA A 462 12.51 19.36 -14.78
CA ALA A 462 13.92 19.22 -14.47
C ALA A 462 14.02 18.59 -13.08
N ARG A 463 14.93 17.64 -12.87
CA ARG A 463 15.20 16.99 -11.56
C ARG A 463 15.74 17.97 -10.48
N SER A 464 15.49 19.27 -10.62
CA SER A 464 15.77 20.29 -9.63
C SER A 464 14.50 20.59 -8.85
N ASN A 465 14.61 20.74 -7.53
CA ASN A 465 13.57 21.30 -6.67
C ASN A 465 13.26 22.80 -6.97
N ALA A 466 13.51 23.26 -8.20
CA ALA A 466 13.30 24.64 -8.59
C ALA A 466 11.81 24.90 -8.84
N PRO A 467 11.26 26.04 -8.36
CA PRO A 467 9.89 26.44 -8.64
C PRO A 467 9.60 26.51 -10.15
N SER A 468 8.37 26.16 -10.54
CA SER A 468 7.92 26.29 -11.93
C SER A 468 7.87 27.76 -12.38
N MET A 469 7.74 28.03 -13.69
CA MET A 469 7.61 29.42 -14.16
C MET A 469 6.29 30.02 -13.69
N ILE A 470 5.21 29.22 -13.67
CA ILE A 470 3.92 29.65 -13.12
C ILE A 470 4.02 30.00 -11.64
N ASP A 471 4.75 29.23 -10.83
CA ASP A 471 4.93 29.56 -9.41
C ASP A 471 5.68 30.88 -9.25
N ARG A 472 6.80 31.08 -9.97
CA ARG A 472 7.56 32.34 -9.94
C ARG A 472 6.74 33.54 -10.41
N PHE A 473 5.91 33.35 -11.44
CA PHE A 473 5.02 34.39 -11.91
C PHE A 473 3.99 34.76 -10.85
N ILE A 474 3.34 33.76 -10.25
CA ILE A 474 2.38 33.94 -9.16
C ILE A 474 3.04 34.69 -8.00
N GLU A 475 4.23 34.27 -7.55
CA GLU A 475 5.02 34.97 -6.53
C GLU A 475 5.28 36.45 -6.89
N GLY A 476 5.57 36.75 -8.17
CA GLY A 476 5.87 38.10 -8.65
C GLY A 476 4.67 39.06 -8.64
N VAL A 477 3.45 38.55 -8.85
CA VAL A 477 2.22 39.35 -8.89
C VAL A 477 1.52 39.48 -7.54
N MET A 478 1.99 38.79 -6.49
CA MET A 478 1.33 38.82 -5.18
C MET A 478 1.36 40.23 -4.55
N PRO A 479 0.27 40.64 -3.86
CA PRO A 479 0.22 41.91 -3.15
C PRO A 479 1.37 42.04 -2.14
N ARG A 480 2.11 43.15 -2.21
CA ARG A 480 3.18 43.47 -1.27
C ARG A 480 2.60 44.20 -0.05
N GLY A 481 2.17 43.45 0.97
CA GLY A 481 1.67 43.99 2.24
C GLY A 481 0.86 42.98 3.08
N GLY A 482 0.74 43.21 4.40
CA GLY A 482 0.01 42.33 5.33
C GLY A 482 0.77 41.07 5.76
N SER A 483 0.06 40.01 6.21
CA SER A 483 0.68 38.71 6.56
C SER A 483 1.32 37.98 5.38
N GLY A 484 1.08 38.46 4.15
CA GLY A 484 1.54 37.85 2.90
C GLY A 484 0.78 36.59 2.50
N TRP A 485 -0.22 36.17 3.29
CA TRP A 485 -1.03 34.98 3.02
C TRP A 485 -2.38 35.36 2.41
N VAL A 486 -2.60 34.96 1.17
CA VAL A 486 -3.80 35.38 0.41
C VAL A 486 -4.49 34.19 -0.25
N GLY A 487 -5.82 34.29 -0.36
CA GLY A 487 -6.66 33.37 -1.12
C GLY A 487 -7.46 34.11 -2.19
N PHE A 488 -7.61 33.50 -3.36
CA PHE A 488 -8.36 34.07 -4.48
C PHE A 488 -8.97 33.01 -5.39
N GLU A 489 -10.02 33.39 -6.11
CA GLU A 489 -10.69 32.55 -7.11
C GLU A 489 -9.82 32.42 -8.38
N VAL A 490 -9.65 31.20 -8.87
CA VAL A 490 -8.95 30.94 -10.14
C VAL A 490 -9.94 30.87 -11.28
N LEU A 491 -11.06 30.18 -11.07
CA LEU A 491 -12.13 30.11 -12.07
C LEU A 491 -12.70 31.51 -12.34
N ASP A 492 -12.95 31.79 -13.61
CA ASP A 492 -13.52 33.05 -14.07
C ASP A 492 -12.65 34.29 -13.72
N SER A 493 -11.37 34.09 -13.41
CA SER A 493 -10.39 35.15 -13.21
C SER A 493 -9.33 35.16 -14.32
N PRO A 494 -8.46 36.19 -14.40
CA PRO A 494 -7.33 36.17 -15.32
C PRO A 494 -6.44 34.94 -15.16
N PHE A 495 -6.43 34.30 -13.98
CA PHE A 495 -5.64 33.10 -13.71
C PHE A 495 -6.24 31.82 -14.33
N ASP A 496 -7.50 31.82 -14.77
CA ASP A 496 -8.18 30.63 -15.30
C ASP A 496 -7.45 30.05 -16.52
N SER A 497 -7.09 30.91 -17.48
CA SER A 497 -6.43 30.54 -18.74
C SER A 497 -4.91 30.42 -18.63
N LEU A 498 -4.34 30.63 -17.45
CA LEU A 498 -2.89 30.63 -17.24
C LEU A 498 -2.30 29.23 -17.42
N ARG A 499 -1.16 29.12 -18.10
CA ARG A 499 -0.49 27.86 -18.39
C ARG A 499 1.04 28.00 -18.34
N ASP A 500 1.72 26.95 -17.90
CA ASP A 500 3.17 26.80 -18.01
C ASP A 500 3.51 25.49 -18.73
N SER A 501 3.77 25.58 -20.04
CA SER A 501 4.17 24.44 -20.88
C SER A 501 5.40 23.67 -20.38
N CYS A 502 6.25 24.31 -19.57
CA CYS A 502 7.40 23.66 -18.98
C CYS A 502 7.08 22.94 -17.68
N ALA A 503 5.98 23.25 -16.97
CA ALA A 503 5.65 22.60 -15.70
C ALA A 503 5.09 21.17 -15.88
N SER A 504 5.31 20.32 -14.88
CA SER A 504 4.73 18.98 -14.84
C SER A 504 3.19 19.06 -14.80
N GLY A 505 2.53 18.14 -15.52
CA GLY A 505 1.08 18.17 -15.75
C GLY A 505 0.70 18.86 -17.06
N PHE A 506 1.02 20.16 -17.19
CA PHE A 506 0.80 20.94 -18.42
C PHE A 506 1.57 20.41 -19.63
N ARG A 507 2.74 19.81 -19.40
CA ARG A 507 3.54 19.16 -20.45
C ARG A 507 2.84 17.92 -21.03
N TYR A 508 2.05 17.20 -20.23
CA TYR A 508 1.38 15.96 -20.66
C TYR A 508 0.04 16.23 -21.33
N VAL A 509 -0.56 17.39 -21.07
CA VAL A 509 -1.86 17.80 -21.59
C VAL A 509 -1.77 19.26 -22.03
N THR A 510 -1.73 19.47 -23.35
CA THR A 510 -1.50 20.80 -23.92
C THR A 510 -2.67 21.75 -23.75
N GLU A 511 -3.88 21.22 -23.63
CA GLU A 511 -5.14 21.95 -23.50
C GLU A 511 -5.42 22.42 -22.06
N MET A 512 -4.64 21.95 -21.09
CA MET A 512 -4.87 22.16 -19.66
C MET A 512 -4.40 23.55 -19.22
N SER A 513 -5.23 24.24 -18.45
CA SER A 513 -4.94 25.51 -17.80
C SER A 513 -4.96 25.40 -16.28
N LEU A 514 -4.53 26.45 -15.58
CA LEU A 514 -4.54 26.51 -14.12
C LEU A 514 -5.95 26.33 -13.55
N GLY A 515 -6.99 26.88 -14.19
CA GLY A 515 -8.39 26.70 -13.77
C GLY A 515 -8.92 25.26 -13.92
N ASP A 516 -8.26 24.41 -14.71
CA ASP A 516 -8.59 22.98 -14.75
C ASP A 516 -7.96 22.18 -13.61
N LEU A 517 -6.90 22.73 -13.00
CA LEU A 517 -6.19 22.13 -11.87
C LEU A 517 -6.70 22.68 -10.52
N ALA A 518 -7.14 23.93 -10.50
CA ALA A 518 -7.53 24.64 -9.29
C ALA A 518 -8.84 25.44 -9.46
N CYS A 519 -9.80 25.29 -8.55
CA CYS A 519 -10.95 26.20 -8.48
C CYS A 519 -10.57 27.54 -7.84
N ALA A 520 -9.79 27.47 -6.76
CA ALA A 520 -9.18 28.60 -6.09
C ALA A 520 -7.74 28.29 -5.69
N TYR A 521 -7.02 29.34 -5.33
CA TYR A 521 -5.61 29.29 -4.99
C TYR A 521 -5.36 29.92 -3.62
N LEU A 522 -4.45 29.33 -2.85
CA LEU A 522 -4.00 29.85 -1.57
C LEU A 522 -2.48 30.00 -1.57
N PHE A 523 -2.03 31.23 -1.47
CA PHE A 523 -0.62 31.59 -1.42
C PHE A 523 -0.22 31.85 0.03
N LEU A 524 0.80 31.13 0.52
CA LEU A 524 1.31 31.23 1.90
C LEU A 524 2.77 31.73 1.94
N GLY A 525 3.18 32.46 0.90
CA GLY A 525 4.55 32.89 0.68
C GLY A 525 5.31 32.00 -0.32
N PRO A 526 6.50 32.45 -0.75
CA PRO A 526 7.30 31.76 -1.76
C PRO A 526 7.74 30.36 -1.33
N ASP A 527 7.90 29.46 -2.31
CA ASP A 527 8.40 28.10 -2.13
C ASP A 527 9.94 28.12 -2.14
N HIS A 528 10.53 28.47 -1.00
CA HIS A 528 11.96 28.22 -0.75
C HIS A 528 12.07 26.79 -0.25
N GLY A 529 12.39 25.87 -1.17
CA GLY A 529 12.34 24.41 -0.94
C GLY A 529 13.14 23.87 0.22
#